data_AF-A0A2E0V0Y9-F1
#
_entry.id   AF-A0A2E0V0Y9-F1
#
_cell.length_a   1.000
_cell.length_b   1.000
_cell.length_c   1.000
_cell.angle_alpha   90.00
_cell.angle_beta   90.00
_cell.angle_gamma   90.00
#
_symmetry.space_group_name_H-M   'P 1'
#
loop_
_entity.id
_entity.type
_entity.pdbx_description
1 polymer ?
#
loop_
_entity_poly.entity_id
_entity_poly.type
_entity_poly.pdbx_seq_one_letter_code
_entity_poly.pdbx_strand_id
1 'polypeptide(L)'
;MSTWTTFRWIALIWGVVAILTKPVFFTILGNQWRGLLINKAYREGKRSNWIIWVSIPLIFLIVFTWWRVAVEPVPLSWILAAVMSLSAVKLVTLLFDYNRFQNWVKSVLEDKQKERGMVIAVTISGMVLIVLAFWIY
;
A
#
# COMPACT_ATOMS: atom_id res chain seq x y z
N MET A 1 10.93 21.39 -10.99
CA MET A 1 10.51 20.94 -9.64
C MET A 1 11.72 20.29 -8.99
N SER A 2 12.10 20.68 -7.77
CA SER A 2 13.29 20.07 -7.15
C SER A 2 13.00 18.58 -6.88
N THR A 3 13.98 17.74 -7.12
CA THR A 3 13.86 16.27 -7.06
C THR A 3 13.43 15.77 -5.67
N TRP A 4 13.90 16.47 -4.64
CA TRP A 4 13.50 16.36 -3.24
C TRP A 4 12.00 16.54 -3.05
N THR A 5 11.39 17.53 -3.73
CA THR A 5 9.93 17.73 -3.67
C THR A 5 9.14 16.55 -4.22
N THR A 6 9.66 15.83 -5.23
CA THR A 6 8.98 14.66 -5.79
C THR A 6 8.96 13.49 -4.80
N PHE A 7 10.11 13.16 -4.20
CA PHE A 7 10.18 12.11 -3.17
C PHE A 7 9.34 12.46 -1.94
N ARG A 8 9.36 13.73 -1.54
CA ARG A 8 8.52 14.25 -0.46
C ARG A 8 7.03 14.08 -0.73
N TRP A 9 6.55 14.46 -1.91
CA TRP A 9 5.14 14.30 -2.26
C TRP A 9 4.73 12.84 -2.34
N ILE A 10 5.55 11.97 -2.95
CA ILE A 10 5.28 10.53 -3.02
C ILE A 10 5.21 9.96 -1.60
N ALA A 11 6.20 10.24 -0.75
CA ALA A 11 6.24 9.74 0.63
C ALA A 11 5.08 10.28 1.48
N LEU A 12 4.70 11.55 1.34
CA LEU A 12 3.54 12.13 2.02
C LEU A 12 2.23 11.49 1.57
N ILE A 13 1.97 11.43 0.27
CA ILE A 13 0.75 10.82 -0.27
C ILE A 13 0.68 9.37 0.19
N TRP A 14 1.77 8.62 0.07
CA TRP A 14 1.80 7.20 0.45
C TRP A 14 1.64 6.98 1.95
N GLY A 15 2.28 7.81 2.78
CA GLY A 15 2.15 7.76 4.23
C GLY A 15 0.75 8.12 4.71
N VAL A 16 0.15 9.17 4.13
CA VAL A 16 -1.23 9.57 4.40
C VAL A 16 -2.21 8.47 3.97
N VAL A 17 -2.05 7.89 2.78
CA VAL A 17 -2.87 6.77 2.32
C VAL A 17 -2.73 5.58 3.28
N ALA A 18 -1.52 5.24 3.73
CA ALA A 18 -1.32 4.13 4.67
C ALA A 18 -2.07 4.34 6.00
N ILE A 19 -2.04 5.56 6.56
CA ILE A 19 -2.72 5.89 7.82
C ILE A 19 -4.23 6.04 7.62
N LEU A 20 -4.69 6.66 6.54
CA LEU A 20 -6.12 6.82 6.32
C LEU A 20 -6.77 5.49 5.98
N THR A 21 -6.23 4.70 5.04
CA THR A 21 -6.97 3.57 4.47
C THR A 21 -7.21 2.43 5.45
N LYS A 22 -6.24 2.14 6.33
CA LYS A 22 -6.30 0.96 7.20
C LYS A 22 -6.71 1.31 8.62
N PRO A 23 -5.91 2.02 9.43
CA PRO A 23 -6.29 2.28 10.80
C PRO A 23 -7.62 3.02 10.90
N VAL A 24 -7.85 4.10 10.13
CA VAL A 24 -9.09 4.88 10.22
C VAL A 24 -10.32 4.10 9.76
N PHE A 25 -10.26 3.42 8.61
CA PHE A 25 -11.44 2.64 8.18
C PHE A 25 -11.68 1.40 9.05
N PHE A 26 -10.64 0.73 9.56
CA PHE A 26 -10.84 -0.44 10.43
C PHE A 26 -11.34 -0.05 11.83
N THR A 27 -10.93 1.08 12.38
CA THR A 27 -11.43 1.55 13.68
C THR A 27 -12.84 2.11 13.58
N ILE A 28 -13.18 2.81 12.49
CA ILE A 28 -14.49 3.47 12.34
C ILE A 28 -15.55 2.53 11.74
N LEU A 29 -15.22 1.80 10.66
CA LEU A 29 -16.20 1.00 9.91
C LEU A 29 -16.13 -0.50 10.22
N GLY A 30 -15.07 -0.97 10.89
CA GLY A 30 -14.91 -2.32 11.45
C GLY A 30 -15.57 -3.43 10.63
N ASN A 31 -16.70 -3.93 11.13
CA ASN A 31 -17.43 -5.06 10.53
C ASN A 31 -18.07 -4.75 9.16
N GLN A 32 -18.55 -3.51 8.94
CA GLN A 32 -19.10 -3.11 7.64
C GLN A 32 -18.01 -3.09 6.58
N TRP A 33 -16.79 -2.71 6.98
CA TRP A 33 -15.65 -2.68 6.06
C TRP A 33 -15.17 -4.07 5.66
N ARG A 34 -15.18 -5.03 6.58
CA ARG A 34 -14.93 -6.46 6.27
C ARG A 34 -15.94 -7.00 5.27
N GLY A 35 -17.23 -6.73 5.49
CA GLY A 35 -18.29 -7.14 4.57
C GLY A 35 -18.14 -6.52 3.18
N LEU A 36 -17.80 -5.24 3.09
CA LEU A 36 -17.55 -4.57 1.80
C LEU A 36 -16.32 -5.12 1.07
N LEU A 37 -15.23 -5.40 1.79
CA LEU A 37 -14.02 -5.98 1.21
C LEU A 37 -14.27 -7.38 0.66
N ILE A 38 -14.92 -8.26 1.42
CA ILE A 38 -15.15 -9.65 1.03
C ILE A 38 -16.28 -9.77 0.00
N ASN A 39 -17.38 -9.02 0.16
CA ASN A 39 -18.58 -9.21 -0.66
C ASN A 39 -18.66 -8.28 -1.88
N LYS A 40 -17.89 -7.19 -1.93
CA LYS A 40 -17.98 -6.18 -3.00
C LYS A 40 -16.65 -5.92 -3.70
N ALA A 41 -15.58 -5.65 -2.95
CA ALA A 41 -14.27 -5.35 -3.52
C ALA A 41 -13.54 -6.59 -4.03
N TYR A 42 -13.63 -7.70 -3.29
CA TYR A 42 -12.96 -8.97 -3.58
C TYR A 42 -13.94 -10.14 -3.64
N ARG A 43 -14.94 -10.08 -4.54
CA ARG A 43 -15.88 -11.21 -4.74
C ARG A 43 -15.15 -12.47 -5.19
N GLU A 44 -15.61 -13.61 -4.69
CA GLU A 44 -15.16 -14.94 -5.15
C GLU A 44 -15.47 -15.15 -6.63
N GLY A 45 -14.53 -15.78 -7.35
CA GLY A 45 -14.74 -16.26 -8.72
C GLY A 45 -14.85 -15.18 -9.81
N LYS A 46 -14.88 -13.89 -9.45
CA LYS A 46 -14.86 -12.77 -10.42
C LYS A 46 -13.81 -11.74 -10.06
N ARG A 47 -12.68 -11.80 -10.77
CA ARG A 47 -11.70 -10.71 -10.80
C ARG A 47 -12.35 -9.48 -11.46
N SER A 48 -12.55 -8.41 -10.70
CA SER A 48 -13.08 -7.16 -11.22
C SER A 48 -12.02 -6.41 -12.04
N ASN A 49 -12.40 -5.86 -13.20
CA ASN A 49 -11.51 -5.08 -14.06
C ASN A 49 -10.93 -3.83 -13.36
N TRP A 50 -11.57 -3.34 -12.30
CA TRP A 50 -11.06 -2.24 -11.48
C TRP A 50 -9.66 -2.53 -10.90
N ILE A 51 -9.35 -3.80 -10.62
CA ILE A 51 -8.03 -4.20 -10.12
C ILE A 51 -6.93 -3.84 -11.13
N ILE A 52 -7.17 -4.04 -12.43
CA ILE A 52 -6.21 -3.72 -13.49
C ILE A 52 -5.99 -2.21 -13.55
N TRP A 53 -7.09 -1.43 -13.52
CA TRP A 53 -7.04 0.03 -13.54
C TRP A 53 -6.26 0.64 -12.38
N VAL A 54 -6.32 0.03 -11.18
CA VAL A 54 -5.53 0.48 -10.01
C VAL A 54 -4.08 0.00 -10.09
N SER A 55 -3.86 -1.18 -10.69
CA SER A 55 -2.53 -1.78 -10.69
C SER A 55 -1.57 -1.11 -11.67
N ILE A 56 -2.04 -0.68 -12.84
CA ILE A 56 -1.21 -0.01 -13.85
C ILE A 56 -0.51 1.25 -13.30
N PRO A 57 -1.22 2.26 -12.74
CA PRO A 57 -0.58 3.45 -12.21
C PRO A 57 0.32 3.14 -11.02
N LEU A 58 -0.02 2.10 -10.23
CA LEU A 58 0.79 1.69 -9.09
C LEU A 58 2.12 1.07 -9.52
N ILE A 59 2.12 0.17 -10.51
CA ILE A 59 3.35 -0.39 -11.09
C ILE A 59 4.22 0.72 -11.67
N PHE A 60 3.61 1.64 -12.43
CA PHE A 60 4.32 2.77 -13.01
C PHE A 60 4.99 3.62 -11.93
N LEU A 61 4.29 3.91 -10.83
CA LEU A 61 4.83 4.66 -9.71
C LEU A 61 6.01 3.93 -9.03
N ILE A 62 5.93 2.61 -8.86
CA ILE A 62 7.00 1.80 -8.27
C ILE A 62 8.25 1.83 -9.17
N VAL A 63 8.08 1.60 -10.47
CA VAL A 63 9.18 1.61 -11.45
C VAL A 63 9.81 3.01 -11.52
N PHE A 64 8.98 4.06 -11.57
CA PHE A 64 9.43 5.44 -11.55
C PHE A 64 10.24 5.74 -10.28
N THR A 65 9.78 5.28 -9.11
CA THR A 65 10.49 5.48 -7.84
C THR A 65 11.87 4.82 -7.86
N TRP A 66 11.98 3.58 -8.33
CA TRP A 66 13.28 2.88 -8.45
C TRP A 66 14.22 3.54 -9.45
N TRP A 67 13.69 3.99 -10.59
CA TRP A 67 14.48 4.72 -11.59
C TRP A 67 15.07 6.00 -10.98
N ARG A 68 14.28 6.74 -10.21
CA ARG A 68 14.73 7.97 -9.53
C ARG A 68 15.78 7.68 -8.45
N VAL A 69 15.64 6.58 -7.70
CA VAL A 69 16.67 6.15 -6.73
C VAL A 69 18.00 5.83 -7.42
N ALA A 70 17.98 5.23 -8.61
CA ALA A 70 19.19 4.88 -9.35
C ALA A 70 19.91 6.10 -9.96
N VAL A 71 19.15 7.12 -10.35
CA VAL A 71 19.68 8.30 -11.04
C VAL A 71 20.06 9.43 -10.07
N GLU A 72 19.46 9.48 -8.88
CA GLU A 72 19.55 10.65 -8.00
C GLU A 72 20.17 10.33 -6.63
N PRO A 73 21.12 11.16 -6.15
CA PRO A 73 21.77 10.97 -4.85
C PRO A 73 20.91 11.52 -3.70
N VAL A 74 19.64 11.10 -3.61
CA VAL A 74 18.76 11.45 -2.49
C VAL A 74 19.02 10.46 -1.34
N PRO A 75 19.47 10.93 -0.16
CA PRO A 75 19.70 10.06 0.99
C PRO A 75 18.44 9.30 1.38
N LEU A 76 18.57 8.02 1.72
CA LEU A 76 17.48 7.16 2.21
C LEU A 76 16.30 6.96 1.25
N SER A 77 16.38 7.46 0.01
CA SER A 77 15.37 7.27 -1.06
C SER A 77 15.07 5.79 -1.35
N TRP A 78 16.05 4.91 -1.11
CA TRP A 78 15.89 3.46 -1.19
C TRP A 78 14.85 2.89 -0.19
N ILE A 79 14.62 3.55 0.97
CA ILE A 79 13.60 3.11 1.95
C ILE A 79 12.21 3.28 1.35
N LEU A 80 11.94 4.42 0.70
CA LEU A 80 10.67 4.65 0.01
C LEU A 80 10.48 3.59 -1.10
N ALA A 81 11.51 3.33 -1.89
CA ALA A 81 11.47 2.31 -2.94
C ALA A 81 11.23 0.90 -2.38
N ALA A 82 11.84 0.56 -1.24
CA ALA A 82 11.61 -0.72 -0.57
C ALA A 82 10.16 -0.89 -0.07
N VAL A 83 9.59 0.16 0.54
CA VAL A 83 8.17 0.14 0.97
C VAL A 83 7.23 0.05 -0.24
N MET A 84 7.56 0.73 -1.34
CA MET A 84 6.85 0.61 -2.62
C MET A 84 6.94 -0.81 -3.18
N SER A 85 8.11 -1.46 -3.11
CA SER A 85 8.28 -2.87 -3.53
C SER A 85 7.43 -3.85 -2.71
N LEU A 86 7.25 -3.62 -1.40
CA LEU A 86 6.32 -4.44 -0.60
C LEU A 86 4.87 -4.31 -1.10
N SER A 87 4.51 -3.14 -1.62
CA SER A 87 3.22 -2.92 -2.27
C SER A 87 3.16 -3.63 -3.63
N ALA A 88 4.27 -3.67 -4.36
CA ALA A 88 4.42 -4.40 -5.61
C ALA A 88 4.18 -5.92 -5.43
N VAL A 89 4.75 -6.54 -4.39
CA VAL A 89 4.55 -7.99 -4.12
C VAL A 89 3.07 -8.31 -3.91
N LYS A 90 2.37 -7.48 -3.14
CA LYS A 90 0.92 -7.62 -2.93
C LYS A 90 0.16 -7.44 -4.24
N LEU A 91 0.56 -6.48 -5.06
CA LEU A 91 -0.06 -6.18 -6.34
C LEU A 91 0.12 -7.33 -7.35
N VAL A 92 1.31 -7.92 -7.42
CA VAL A 92 1.60 -9.08 -8.26
C VAL A 92 0.73 -10.25 -7.83
N THR A 93 0.63 -10.51 -6.52
CA THR A 93 -0.25 -11.58 -6.02
C THR A 93 -1.71 -11.29 -6.37
N LEU A 94 -2.18 -10.05 -6.22
CA LEU A 94 -3.52 -9.64 -6.60
C LEU A 94 -3.82 -9.79 -8.10
N LEU A 95 -2.83 -9.55 -8.96
CA LEU A 95 -2.97 -9.61 -10.43
C LEU A 95 -2.87 -11.03 -10.99
N PHE A 96 -1.94 -11.84 -10.49
CA PHE A 96 -1.62 -13.15 -11.05
C PHE A 96 -2.24 -14.30 -10.27
N ASP A 97 -2.48 -14.14 -8.97
CA ASP A 97 -3.08 -15.17 -8.12
C ASP A 97 -4.16 -14.56 -7.20
N TYR A 98 -5.21 -14.08 -7.85
CA TYR A 98 -6.33 -13.42 -7.18
C TYR A 98 -6.97 -14.29 -6.09
N ASN A 99 -7.10 -15.59 -6.34
CA ASN A 99 -7.70 -16.52 -5.38
C ASN A 99 -6.83 -16.67 -4.12
N ARG A 100 -5.50 -16.79 -4.28
CA ARG A 100 -4.58 -16.80 -3.12
C ARG A 100 -4.61 -15.46 -2.38
N PHE A 101 -4.63 -14.34 -3.09
CA PHE A 101 -4.75 -13.02 -2.47
C PHE A 101 -6.05 -12.91 -1.66
N GLN A 102 -7.18 -13.33 -2.22
CA GLN A 102 -8.47 -13.29 -1.55
C GLN A 102 -8.49 -14.16 -0.29
N ASN A 103 -7.96 -15.39 -0.38
CA ASN A 103 -7.86 -16.30 0.77
C ASN A 103 -6.96 -15.74 1.86
N TRP A 104 -5.84 -15.11 1.48
CA TRP A 104 -4.97 -14.40 2.43
C TRP A 104 -5.73 -13.26 3.12
N VAL A 105 -6.43 -12.41 2.36
CA VAL A 105 -7.25 -11.32 2.92
C VAL A 105 -8.27 -11.87 3.92
N LYS A 106 -9.03 -12.91 3.56
CA LYS A 106 -9.98 -13.54 4.48
C LYS A 106 -9.31 -14.05 5.76
N SER A 107 -8.20 -14.78 5.61
CA SER A 107 -7.45 -15.31 6.77
C SER A 107 -6.93 -14.21 7.71
N VAL A 108 -6.60 -13.04 7.16
CA VAL A 108 -6.16 -11.88 7.95
C VAL A 108 -7.34 -11.16 8.60
N LEU A 109 -8.51 -11.13 7.96
CA LEU A 109 -9.71 -10.46 8.47
C LEU A 109 -10.52 -11.30 9.46
N GLU A 110 -10.41 -12.62 9.41
CA GLU A 110 -11.04 -13.56 10.35
C GLU A 110 -10.26 -13.63 11.67
N ASP A 111 -8.94 -13.49 11.61
CA ASP A 111 -8.04 -13.52 12.77
C ASP A 111 -7.72 -12.09 13.27
N LYS A 112 -8.31 -11.73 14.42
CA LYS A 112 -8.10 -10.41 15.05
C LYS A 112 -6.63 -10.09 15.35
N GLN A 113 -5.81 -11.10 15.63
CA GLN A 113 -4.39 -10.88 15.92
C GLN A 113 -3.62 -10.53 14.63
N LYS A 114 -3.89 -11.25 13.54
CA LYS A 114 -3.28 -10.95 12.22
C LYS A 114 -3.76 -9.63 11.66
N GLU A 115 -5.04 -9.32 11.81
CA GLU A 115 -5.62 -8.03 11.43
C GLU A 115 -4.93 -6.88 12.16
N ARG A 116 -4.83 -6.97 13.49
CA ARG A 116 -4.18 -5.93 14.31
C ARG A 116 -2.71 -5.79 13.96
N GLY A 117 -2.00 -6.91 13.76
CA GLY A 117 -0.61 -6.91 13.30
C GLY A 117 -0.43 -6.20 11.95
N MET A 118 -1.33 -6.47 10.99
CA MET A 118 -1.32 -5.79 9.70
C MET A 118 -1.59 -4.29 9.83
N VAL A 119 -2.58 -3.88 10.65
CA VAL A 119 -2.89 -2.46 10.87
C VAL A 119 -1.70 -1.75 11.50
N ILE A 120 -1.10 -2.32 12.54
CA ILE A 120 0.09 -1.76 13.20
C ILE A 120 1.25 -1.64 12.20
N ALA A 121 1.56 -2.69 11.45
CA ALA A 121 2.64 -2.67 10.46
C ALA A 121 2.43 -1.58 9.40
N VAL A 122 1.21 -1.47 8.85
CA VAL A 122 0.89 -0.43 7.85
C VAL A 122 0.95 0.97 8.46
N THR A 123 0.52 1.14 9.72
CA THR A 123 0.58 2.42 10.43
C THR A 123 2.02 2.85 10.65
N ILE A 124 2.87 1.96 11.15
CA ILE A 124 4.29 2.23 11.39
C ILE A 124 4.97 2.60 10.07
N SER A 125 4.75 1.83 9.00
CA SER A 125 5.30 2.16 7.69
C SER A 125 4.83 3.53 7.20
N GLY A 126 3.56 3.88 7.39
CA GLY A 126 3.02 5.19 7.04
C GLY A 126 3.66 6.33 7.82
N MET A 127 3.83 6.17 9.14
CA MET A 127 4.51 7.14 9.99
C MET A 127 5.97 7.33 9.58
N VAL A 128 6.70 6.25 9.31
CA VAL A 128 8.09 6.32 8.83
C VAL A 128 8.15 7.13 7.54
N LEU A 129 7.27 6.89 6.57
CA LEU A 129 7.24 7.65 5.33
C LEU A 129 6.96 9.14 5.54
N ILE A 130 6.05 9.50 6.46
CA ILE A 130 5.77 10.89 6.79
C ILE A 130 7.01 11.55 7.43
N VAL A 131 7.66 10.88 8.38
CA VAL A 131 8.88 11.40 9.02
C VAL A 131 9.97 11.62 7.96
N LEU A 132 10.22 10.64 7.10
CA LEU A 132 11.18 10.77 6.00
C LEU A 132 10.83 11.95 5.08
N ALA A 133 9.55 12.18 4.81
CA ALA A 133 9.09 13.26 3.94
C ALA A 133 9.21 14.68 4.54
N PHE A 134 9.36 14.81 5.86
CA PHE A 134 9.55 16.12 6.49
C PHE A 134 11.00 16.37 6.91
N TRP A 135 11.74 15.32 7.26
CA TRP A 135 13.09 15.43 7.81
C TRP A 135 14.21 15.19 6.80
N ILE A 136 13.93 14.45 5.72
CA ILE A 136 14.93 14.11 4.72
C ILE A 136 14.56 14.67 3.36
N TYR A 137 13.39 14.34 2.81
CA TYR A 137 12.96 14.81 1.49
C TYR A 137 12.38 16.23 1.50
#